data_AF-A0A2Z3JJH8-F1
#
_entry.id   AF-A0A2Z3JJH8-F1
#
_cell.length_a   1.000
_cell.length_b   1.000
_cell.length_c   1.000
_cell.angle_alpha   90.00
_cell.angle_beta   90.00
_cell.angle_gamma   90.00
#
_symmetry.space_group_name_H-M   'P 1'
#
loop_
_entity.id
_entity.type
_entity.pdbx_description
1 polymer ?
#
loop_
_entity_poly.entity_id
_entity_poly.type
_entity_poly.pdbx_seq_one_letter_code
_entity_poly.pdbx_strand_id
1 'polypeptide(L)'
;MLRGSLSEFPLLNVLQMLTNSGVSGKLHISHVRGGDLWLQGGEVVHAAALSREGDDALDLLASVVGGDFTFDPAQLPSKRTVELRRTALLRQLSVSTDAWQDLLQLFPYWDRPLKFTPRWNEEQPVTRTQFRTLNLVGRVPLGDLVAQSELSPRATLELLRPFVQSGLVDSGVPV
;
A
#
# COMPACT_ATOMS: atom_id res chain seq x y z
N MET A 1 0.63 25.49 -4.18
CA MET A 1 1.01 24.10 -4.47
C MET A 1 2.20 23.75 -3.58
N LEU A 2 2.10 22.69 -2.78
CA LEU A 2 3.16 22.24 -1.86
C LEU A 2 3.81 20.98 -2.43
N ARG A 3 5.13 20.81 -2.28
CA ARG A 3 5.85 19.63 -2.77
C ARG A 3 7.02 19.28 -1.83
N GLY A 4 7.41 18.02 -1.82
CA GLY A 4 8.55 17.54 -1.04
C GLY A 4 8.78 16.05 -1.24
N SER A 5 9.67 15.47 -0.42
CA SER A 5 9.97 14.04 -0.44
C SER A 5 9.51 13.37 0.85
N LEU A 6 8.89 12.18 0.73
CA LEU A 6 8.50 11.36 1.88
C LEU A 6 9.68 10.75 2.63
N SER A 7 10.86 10.73 2.02
CA SER A 7 12.10 10.31 2.69
C SER A 7 12.60 11.35 3.70
N GLU A 8 12.28 12.62 3.49
CA GLU A 8 12.62 13.72 4.41
C GLU A 8 11.46 14.04 5.36
N PHE A 9 10.23 13.95 4.84
CA PHE A 9 9.03 14.31 5.57
C PHE A 9 7.98 13.20 5.49
N PRO A 10 7.93 12.29 6.50
CA PRO A 10 7.06 11.11 6.48
C PRO A 10 5.59 11.45 6.23
N LEU A 11 4.87 10.54 5.56
CA LEU A 11 3.47 10.74 5.16
C LEU A 11 2.57 11.13 6.34
N LEU A 12 2.76 10.49 7.50
CA LEU A 12 2.00 10.81 8.70
C LEU A 12 2.19 12.28 9.13
N ASN A 13 3.39 12.83 8.99
CA ASN A 13 3.69 14.23 9.32
C ASN A 13 3.07 15.18 8.29
N VAL A 14 3.13 14.84 6.99
CA VAL A 14 2.44 15.57 5.92
C VAL A 14 0.95 15.67 6.22
N LEU A 15 0.32 14.54 6.53
CA LEU A 15 -1.12 14.48 6.82
C LEU A 15 -1.48 15.20 8.11
N GLN A 16 -0.67 15.09 9.17
CA GLN A 16 -0.88 15.87 10.39
C GLN A 16 -0.88 17.38 10.10
N MET A 17 0.09 17.87 9.32
CA MET A 17 0.18 19.27 8.94
C MET A 17 -1.04 19.72 8.11
N LEU A 18 -1.38 18.99 7.04
CA LEU A 18 -2.52 19.33 6.18
C LEU A 18 -3.84 19.30 6.95
N THR A 19 -4.06 18.27 7.78
CA THR A 19 -5.28 18.16 8.58
C THR A 19 -5.36 19.22 9.68
N ASN A 20 -4.24 19.65 10.28
CA ASN A 20 -4.19 20.78 11.22
C ASN A 20 -4.54 22.12 10.55
N SER A 21 -4.10 22.31 9.31
CA SER A 21 -4.35 23.55 8.56
C SER A 21 -5.78 23.69 8.02
N GLY A 22 -6.60 22.63 8.10
CA GLY A 22 -7.99 22.66 7.63
C GLY A 22 -8.12 22.75 6.10
N VAL A 23 -7.06 22.45 5.34
CA VAL A 23 -7.06 22.62 3.88
C VAL A 23 -7.89 21.55 3.16
N SER A 24 -8.32 21.89 1.95
CA SER A 24 -8.94 20.97 0.99
C SER A 24 -8.04 20.86 -0.24
N GLY A 25 -8.01 19.69 -0.87
CA GLY A 25 -7.19 19.46 -2.05
C GLY A 25 -6.76 18.00 -2.20
N LYS A 26 -5.92 17.74 -3.20
CA LYS A 26 -5.35 16.43 -3.48
C LYS A 26 -3.88 16.38 -3.12
N LEU A 27 -3.49 15.40 -2.32
CA LEU A 27 -2.11 14.97 -2.09
C LEU A 27 -1.81 13.79 -3.01
N HIS A 28 -0.94 13.98 -3.99
CA HIS A 28 -0.42 12.94 -4.86
C HIS A 28 0.94 12.46 -4.35
N ILE A 29 1.17 11.15 -4.37
CA ILE A 29 2.41 10.49 -3.95
C ILE A 29 2.95 9.67 -5.13
N SER A 30 4.09 10.10 -5.67
CA SER A 30 4.78 9.42 -6.76
C SER A 30 5.72 8.34 -6.19
N HIS A 31 5.22 7.11 -6.17
CA HIS A 31 5.93 5.93 -5.69
C HIS A 31 5.27 4.66 -6.28
N VAL A 32 5.97 3.53 -6.35
CA VAL A 32 5.41 2.25 -6.87
C VAL A 32 4.23 1.72 -6.04
N ARG A 33 4.16 2.11 -4.77
CA ARG A 33 3.03 1.89 -3.84
C ARG A 33 2.23 3.16 -3.56
N GLY A 34 2.55 4.23 -4.28
CA GLY A 34 1.96 5.55 -4.12
C GLY A 34 0.57 5.64 -4.73
N GLY A 35 0.01 6.85 -4.72
CA GLY A 35 -1.36 7.10 -5.08
C GLY A 35 -1.81 8.50 -4.68
N ASP A 36 -3.12 8.67 -4.57
CA ASP A 36 -3.75 9.95 -4.29
C ASP A 36 -4.56 9.90 -2.98
N LEU A 37 -4.53 11.00 -2.24
CA LEU A 37 -5.34 11.26 -1.05
C LEU A 37 -6.05 12.59 -1.23
N TRP A 38 -7.33 12.66 -0.90
CA TRP A 38 -8.08 13.91 -0.96
C TRP A 38 -8.51 14.34 0.42
N LEU A 39 -8.33 15.64 0.68
CA LEU A 39 -8.74 16.31 1.89
C LEU A 39 -9.89 17.27 1.61
N GLN A 40 -10.79 17.39 2.58
CA GLN A 40 -11.85 18.37 2.62
C GLN A 40 -11.93 18.95 4.03
N GLY A 41 -11.63 20.24 4.19
CA GLY A 41 -11.70 20.92 5.49
C GLY A 41 -10.77 20.31 6.55
N GLY A 42 -9.62 19.76 6.14
CA GLY A 42 -8.70 19.06 7.04
C GLY A 42 -9.10 17.63 7.41
N GLU A 43 -10.13 17.05 6.79
CA GLU A 43 -10.43 15.62 6.87
C GLU A 43 -9.97 14.90 5.60
N VAL A 44 -9.37 13.72 5.73
CA VAL A 44 -9.13 12.83 4.57
C VAL A 44 -10.45 12.16 4.24
N VAL A 45 -10.96 12.36 3.02
CA VAL A 45 -12.27 11.86 2.60
C VAL A 45 -12.20 10.78 1.54
N HIS A 46 -11.10 10.71 0.80
CA HIS A 46 -10.88 9.71 -0.25
C HIS A 46 -9.40 9.37 -0.34
N ALA A 47 -9.12 8.14 -0.73
CA ALA A 47 -7.79 7.63 -1.01
C ALA A 47 -7.89 6.69 -2.22
N ALA A 48 -6.87 6.66 -3.07
CA ALA A 48 -6.78 5.73 -4.19
C ALA A 48 -5.32 5.32 -4.44
N ALA A 49 -5.05 4.01 -4.52
CA ALA A 49 -3.71 3.45 -4.76
C ALA A 49 -3.80 2.02 -5.29
N LEU A 50 -2.97 1.64 -6.27
CA LEU A 50 -2.96 0.29 -6.89
C LEU A 50 -4.36 -0.29 -7.19
N SER A 51 -5.22 0.51 -7.86
CA SER A 51 -6.60 0.14 -8.20
C SER A 51 -7.53 -0.10 -7.00
N ARG A 52 -7.13 0.29 -5.79
CA ARG A 52 -7.97 0.33 -4.59
C ARG A 52 -8.43 1.75 -4.31
N GLU A 53 -9.55 1.86 -3.61
CA GLU A 53 -10.09 3.11 -3.08
C GLU A 53 -10.40 2.97 -1.58
N GLY A 54 -10.49 4.09 -0.86
CA GLY A 54 -10.90 4.10 0.55
C GLY A 54 -9.86 3.50 1.50
N ASP A 55 -10.32 2.76 2.50
CA ASP A 55 -9.48 2.30 3.60
C ASP A 55 -8.36 1.34 3.16
N ASP A 56 -8.60 0.50 2.15
CA ASP A 56 -7.57 -0.37 1.57
C ASP A 56 -6.44 0.43 0.90
N ALA A 57 -6.80 1.49 0.17
CA ALA A 57 -5.81 2.39 -0.43
C ALA A 57 -5.06 3.17 0.66
N LEU A 58 -5.76 3.63 1.69
CA LEU A 58 -5.16 4.33 2.82
C LEU A 58 -4.17 3.44 3.59
N ASP A 59 -4.54 2.18 3.84
CA ASP A 59 -3.68 1.18 4.48
C ASP A 59 -2.42 0.93 3.65
N LEU A 60 -2.56 0.81 2.31
CA LEU A 60 -1.42 0.66 1.41
C LEU A 60 -0.51 1.90 1.42
N LEU A 61 -1.08 3.11 1.38
CA LEU A 61 -0.29 4.35 1.39
C LEU A 61 0.52 4.53 2.68
N ALA A 62 0.07 3.95 3.80
CA ALA A 62 0.85 3.89 5.04
C ALA A 62 2.18 3.12 4.89
N SER A 63 2.30 2.25 3.88
CA SER A 63 3.54 1.51 3.57
C SER A 63 4.59 2.33 2.79
N VAL A 64 4.26 3.58 2.42
CA VAL A 64 5.13 4.42 1.58
C VAL A 64 6.05 5.24 2.48
N VAL A 65 7.35 4.91 2.41
CA VAL A 65 8.42 5.54 3.21
C VAL A 65 9.36 6.43 2.37
N GLY A 66 9.01 6.66 1.09
CA GLY A 66 9.82 7.44 0.16
C GLY A 66 9.04 7.83 -1.09
N GLY A 67 9.72 8.47 -2.04
CA GLY A 67 9.11 9.07 -3.22
C GLY A 67 8.68 10.51 -2.99
N ASP A 68 8.29 11.18 -4.07
CA ASP A 68 7.91 12.59 -4.05
C ASP A 68 6.42 12.75 -3.80
N PHE A 69 6.04 13.81 -3.09
CA PHE A 69 4.64 14.19 -2.92
C PHE A 69 4.38 15.61 -3.45
N THR A 70 3.15 15.82 -3.93
CA THR A 70 2.65 17.14 -4.32
C THR A 70 1.23 17.32 -3.79
N PHE A 71 0.95 18.47 -3.19
CA PHE A 71 -0.39 18.87 -2.77
C PHE A 71 -0.92 20.03 -3.62
N ASP A 72 -2.10 19.80 -4.20
CA ASP A 72 -2.82 20.73 -5.04
C ASP A 72 -4.18 21.09 -4.43
N PRO A 73 -4.38 22.33 -3.94
CA PRO A 73 -5.64 22.77 -3.34
C PRO A 73 -6.78 22.93 -4.36
N ALA A 74 -6.48 22.99 -5.66
CA ALA A 74 -7.51 23.15 -6.70
C ALA A 74 -8.25 21.84 -7.03
N GLN A 75 -7.69 20.69 -6.64
CA GLN A 75 -8.27 19.38 -6.91
C GLN A 75 -9.11 18.89 -5.75
N LEU A 76 -10.42 19.13 -5.83
CA LEU A 76 -11.39 18.69 -4.84
C LEU A 76 -11.76 17.20 -4.99
N PRO A 77 -12.16 16.53 -3.90
CA PRO A 77 -12.60 15.14 -3.94
C PRO A 77 -13.84 14.95 -4.82
N SER A 78 -13.83 13.92 -5.66
CA SER A 78 -15.02 13.49 -6.42
C SER A 78 -15.90 12.50 -5.66
N LYS A 79 -15.35 11.86 -4.62
CA LYS A 79 -15.99 10.82 -3.81
C LYS A 79 -15.62 10.98 -2.34
N ARG A 80 -16.40 10.36 -1.46
CA ARG A 80 -16.03 10.09 -0.07
C ARG A 80 -16.07 8.58 0.15
N THR A 81 -14.91 7.98 0.40
CA THR A 81 -14.78 6.53 0.62
C THR A 81 -13.98 6.19 1.87
N VAL A 82 -13.43 7.20 2.55
CA VAL A 82 -12.79 7.04 3.86
C VAL A 82 -13.81 7.41 4.92
N GLU A 83 -14.13 6.46 5.80
CA GLU A 83 -15.15 6.65 6.84
C GLU A 83 -14.58 7.24 8.13
N LEU A 84 -13.28 7.04 8.35
CA LEU A 84 -12.60 7.43 9.58
C LEU A 84 -12.47 8.93 9.71
N ARG A 85 -12.83 9.44 10.90
CA ARG A 85 -12.56 10.82 11.28
C ARG A 85 -11.08 11.03 11.60
N ARG A 86 -10.66 12.29 11.52
CA ARG A 86 -9.26 12.74 11.64
C ARG A 86 -8.42 12.02 12.70
N THR A 87 -8.85 12.00 13.97
CA THR A 87 -8.06 11.41 15.07
C THR A 87 -7.94 9.89 14.98
N ALA A 88 -9.02 9.21 14.56
CA ALA A 88 -9.00 7.77 14.33
C ALA A 88 -8.11 7.41 13.15
N LEU A 89 -8.16 8.21 12.08
CA LEU A 89 -7.35 8.02 10.87
C LEU A 89 -5.85 8.13 11.15
N LEU A 90 -5.41 9.19 11.83
CA LEU A 90 -3.98 9.38 12.13
C LEU A 90 -3.44 8.26 13.02
N ARG A 91 -4.25 7.79 13.98
CA ARG A 91 -3.90 6.64 14.82
C ARG A 91 -3.78 5.36 13.98
N GLN A 92 -4.77 5.10 13.13
CA GLN A 92 -4.77 3.93 12.25
C GLN A 92 -3.56 3.94 11.31
N LEU A 93 -3.23 5.08 10.70
CA LEU A 93 -2.06 5.20 9.85
C LEU A 93 -0.76 4.88 10.59
N SER A 94 -0.62 5.31 11.84
CA SER A 94 0.55 4.96 12.66
C SER A 94 0.64 3.45 12.86
N VAL A 95 -0.46 2.81 13.27
CA VAL A 95 -0.51 1.35 13.48
C VAL A 95 -0.25 0.58 12.19
N SER A 96 -0.84 1.02 11.07
CA SER A 96 -0.63 0.41 9.76
C SER A 96 0.83 0.54 9.33
N THR A 97 1.47 1.70 9.54
CA THR A 97 2.89 1.91 9.19
C THR A 97 3.78 0.87 9.86
N ASP A 98 3.55 0.60 11.16
CA ASP A 98 4.31 -0.41 11.89
C ASP A 98 4.02 -1.82 11.38
N ALA A 99 2.75 -2.15 11.09
CA ALA A 99 2.36 -3.45 10.57
C ALA A 99 2.96 -3.76 9.18
N TRP A 100 3.30 -2.74 8.39
CA TRP A 100 3.93 -2.92 7.08
C TRP A 100 5.42 -3.21 7.15
N GLN A 101 6.12 -2.89 8.25
CA GLN A 101 7.59 -2.97 8.30
C GLN A 101 8.11 -4.37 7.97
N ASP A 102 7.60 -5.40 8.64
CA ASP A 102 8.03 -6.79 8.42
C ASP A 102 7.71 -7.28 7.00
N LEU A 103 6.55 -6.88 6.47
CA LEU A 103 6.14 -7.25 5.11
C LEU A 103 7.06 -6.61 4.08
N LEU A 104 7.42 -5.34 4.24
CA LEU A 104 8.29 -4.63 3.30
C LEU A 104 9.72 -5.18 3.30
N GLN A 105 10.19 -5.73 4.42
CA GLN A 105 11.47 -6.44 4.47
C GLN A 105 11.43 -7.75 3.67
N LEU A 106 10.31 -8.50 3.75
CA LEU A 106 10.13 -9.73 2.99
C LEU A 106 9.81 -9.48 1.50
N PHE A 107 9.16 -8.36 1.20
CA PHE A 107 8.72 -7.98 -0.15
C PHE A 107 9.22 -6.58 -0.57
N PRO A 108 10.54 -6.36 -0.70
CA PRO A 108 11.07 -5.02 -0.97
C PRO A 108 10.88 -4.56 -2.41
N TYR A 109 10.68 -5.48 -3.35
CA TYR A 109 10.68 -5.18 -4.79
C TYR A 109 9.29 -5.38 -5.40
N TRP A 110 8.67 -4.28 -5.77
CA TRP A 110 7.28 -4.24 -6.26
C TRP A 110 7.17 -4.16 -7.79
N ASP A 111 8.28 -3.85 -8.45
CA ASP A 111 8.46 -3.69 -9.88
C ASP A 111 8.83 -4.98 -10.62
N ARG A 112 9.01 -6.08 -9.88
CA ARG A 112 9.41 -7.39 -10.43
C ARG A 112 8.51 -8.51 -9.95
N PRO A 113 8.37 -9.60 -10.73
CA PRO A 113 7.56 -10.74 -10.34
C PRO A 113 8.23 -11.53 -9.22
N LEU A 114 7.42 -12.05 -8.29
CA LEU A 114 7.82 -13.14 -7.41
C LEU A 114 8.06 -14.41 -8.24
N LYS A 115 8.92 -15.32 -7.77
CA LYS A 115 9.25 -16.55 -8.51
C LYS A 115 9.05 -17.77 -7.63
N PHE A 116 8.51 -18.85 -8.19
CA PHE A 116 8.55 -20.15 -7.52
C PHE A 116 9.99 -20.66 -7.49
N THR A 117 10.38 -21.27 -6.37
CA THR A 117 11.67 -21.93 -6.24
C THR A 117 11.55 -23.41 -6.64
N PRO A 118 12.68 -24.12 -6.83
CA PRO A 118 12.66 -25.57 -7.05
C PRO A 118 12.06 -26.39 -5.89
N ARG A 119 11.82 -25.77 -4.72
CA ARG A 119 11.18 -26.44 -3.58
C ARG A 119 9.65 -26.51 -3.72
N TRP A 120 9.07 -25.72 -4.63
CA TRP A 120 7.64 -25.76 -4.92
C TRP A 120 7.25 -27.10 -5.55
N ASN A 121 6.23 -27.76 -5.00
CA ASN A 121 5.60 -28.95 -5.59
C ASN A 121 4.12 -28.64 -5.90
N GLU A 122 3.63 -29.12 -7.04
CA GLU A 122 2.23 -28.98 -7.47
C GLU A 122 1.24 -29.70 -6.55
N GLU A 123 1.69 -30.69 -5.77
CA GLU A 123 0.87 -31.41 -4.80
C GLU A 123 0.70 -30.66 -3.46
N GLN A 124 1.29 -29.46 -3.32
CA GLN A 124 1.20 -28.67 -2.09
C GLN A 124 -0.27 -28.30 -1.79
N PRO A 125 -0.82 -28.68 -0.63
CA PRO A 125 -2.18 -28.33 -0.28
C PRO A 125 -2.29 -26.81 -0.07
N VAL A 126 -3.10 -26.16 -0.89
CA VAL A 126 -3.40 -24.74 -0.80
C VAL A 126 -4.91 -24.52 -0.80
N THR A 127 -5.36 -23.52 -0.06
CA THR A 127 -6.75 -23.07 -0.11
C THR A 127 -7.08 -22.45 -1.46
N ARG A 128 -8.37 -22.34 -1.78
CA ARG A 128 -8.83 -21.69 -3.03
C ARG A 128 -8.31 -20.25 -3.15
N THR A 129 -8.30 -19.49 -2.06
CA THR A 129 -7.80 -18.12 -2.03
C THR A 129 -6.29 -18.08 -2.30
N GLN A 130 -5.52 -18.96 -1.63
CA GLN A 130 -4.08 -19.07 -1.88
C GLN A 130 -3.77 -19.45 -3.32
N PHE A 131 -4.48 -20.44 -3.88
CA PHE A 131 -4.31 -20.85 -5.27
C PHE A 131 -4.50 -19.68 -6.24
N ARG A 132 -5.56 -18.86 -6.05
CA ARG A 132 -5.81 -17.69 -6.91
C ARG A 132 -4.66 -16.68 -6.86
N THR A 133 -4.18 -16.34 -5.68
CA THR A 133 -3.05 -15.41 -5.52
C THR A 133 -1.75 -15.99 -6.06
N LEU A 134 -1.46 -17.26 -5.78
CA LEU A 134 -0.26 -17.96 -6.26
C LEU A 134 -0.24 -18.13 -7.79
N ASN A 135 -1.40 -18.24 -8.43
CA ASN A 135 -1.51 -18.31 -9.89
C ASN A 135 -1.07 -17.00 -10.60
N LEU A 136 -0.92 -15.89 -9.87
CA LEU A 136 -0.35 -14.64 -10.37
C LEU A 136 1.18 -14.56 -10.21
N VAL A 137 1.76 -15.40 -9.34
CA VAL A 137 3.21 -15.45 -9.10
C VAL A 137 3.93 -15.86 -10.40
N GLY A 138 5.03 -15.18 -10.70
CA GLY A 138 5.82 -15.40 -11.92
C GLY A 138 5.23 -14.78 -13.19
N ARG A 139 3.99 -14.28 -13.17
CA ARG A 139 3.33 -13.71 -14.36
C ARG A 139 3.37 -12.20 -14.42
N VAL A 140 3.20 -11.55 -13.28
CA VAL A 140 3.12 -10.08 -13.19
C VAL A 140 4.02 -9.57 -12.06
N PRO A 141 4.49 -8.32 -12.12
CA PRO A 141 5.16 -7.66 -11.00
C PRO A 141 4.33 -7.73 -9.71
N LEU A 142 5.01 -7.70 -8.55
CA LEU A 142 4.32 -7.79 -7.26
C LEU A 142 3.26 -6.68 -7.06
N GLY A 143 3.52 -5.45 -7.51
CA GLY A 143 2.53 -4.37 -7.45
C GLY A 143 1.25 -4.71 -8.22
N ASP A 144 1.39 -5.28 -9.42
CA ASP A 144 0.27 -5.71 -10.24
C ASP A 144 -0.44 -6.94 -9.66
N LEU A 145 0.31 -7.86 -9.06
CA LEU A 145 -0.25 -9.01 -8.34
C LEU A 145 -1.15 -8.54 -7.20
N VAL A 146 -0.67 -7.58 -6.41
CA VAL A 146 -1.41 -6.98 -5.29
C VAL A 146 -2.65 -6.23 -5.80
N ALA A 147 -2.52 -5.48 -6.90
CA ALA A 147 -3.63 -4.76 -7.51
C ALA A 147 -4.73 -5.72 -8.03
N GLN A 148 -4.35 -6.87 -8.60
CA GLN A 148 -5.26 -7.87 -9.18
C GLN A 148 -5.81 -8.89 -8.17
N SER A 149 -5.25 -8.94 -6.97
CA SER A 149 -5.71 -9.85 -5.91
C SER A 149 -7.16 -9.58 -5.52
N GLU A 150 -7.90 -10.57 -5.03
CA GLU A 150 -9.23 -10.32 -4.46
C GLU A 150 -9.14 -9.74 -3.03
N LEU A 151 -8.00 -9.94 -2.37
CA LEU A 151 -7.76 -9.49 -0.99
C LEU A 151 -7.25 -8.05 -0.94
N SER A 152 -7.31 -7.43 0.23
CA SER A 152 -6.64 -6.16 0.47
C SER A 152 -5.12 -6.27 0.25
N PRO A 153 -4.42 -5.17 -0.03
CA PRO A 153 -2.99 -5.21 -0.32
C PRO A 153 -2.16 -5.90 0.76
N ARG A 154 -2.39 -5.55 2.02
CA ARG A 154 -1.70 -6.16 3.17
C ARG A 154 -2.05 -7.64 3.33
N ALA A 155 -3.33 -7.99 3.25
CA ALA A 155 -3.78 -9.37 3.36
C ALA A 155 -3.22 -10.28 2.26
N THR A 156 -3.01 -9.73 1.05
CA THR A 156 -2.35 -10.43 -0.05
C THR A 156 -0.91 -10.81 0.30
N LEU A 157 -0.13 -9.88 0.86
CA LEU A 157 1.24 -10.18 1.27
C LEU A 157 1.29 -11.10 2.50
N GLU A 158 0.38 -10.95 3.45
CA GLU A 158 0.27 -11.87 4.59
C GLU A 158 -0.03 -13.30 4.15
N LEU A 159 -0.88 -13.46 3.13
CA LEU A 159 -1.16 -14.77 2.53
C LEU A 159 0.10 -15.37 1.88
N LEU A 160 0.94 -14.54 1.25
CA LEU A 160 2.17 -14.97 0.58
C LEU A 160 3.35 -15.18 1.54
N ARG A 161 3.36 -14.49 2.69
CA ARG A 161 4.40 -14.56 3.73
C ARG A 161 4.87 -15.98 4.04
N PRO A 162 4.02 -16.98 4.35
CA PRO A 162 4.49 -18.32 4.69
C PRO A 162 5.20 -19.03 3.53
N PHE A 163 4.83 -18.74 2.27
CA PHE A 163 5.49 -19.33 1.10
C PHE A 163 6.87 -18.72 0.86
N VAL A 164 7.05 -17.43 1.16
CA VAL A 164 8.38 -16.80 1.09
C VAL A 164 9.27 -17.29 2.24
N GLN A 165 8.76 -17.33 3.46
CA GLN A 165 9.53 -17.77 4.63
C GLN A 165 9.94 -19.25 4.57
N SER A 166 9.14 -20.10 3.92
CA SER A 166 9.49 -21.51 3.68
C SER A 166 10.42 -21.72 2.47
N GLY A 167 10.75 -20.64 1.75
CA GLY A 167 11.58 -20.67 0.56
C GLY A 167 10.91 -21.36 -0.64
N LEU A 168 9.58 -21.41 -0.66
CA LEU A 168 8.77 -21.93 -1.78
C LEU A 168 8.57 -20.86 -2.87
N VAL A 169 8.54 -19.60 -2.45
CA VAL A 169 8.49 -18.42 -3.32
C VAL A 169 9.66 -17.51 -2.99
N ASP A 170 10.35 -17.03 -4.01
CA ASP A 170 11.44 -16.08 -3.91
C ASP A 170 10.95 -14.66 -4.22
N SER A 171 11.16 -13.74 -3.27
CA SER A 171 10.97 -12.30 -3.44
C SER A 171 12.23 -11.58 -3.96
N GLY A 172 13.31 -12.35 -4.16
CA GLY A 172 14.65 -11.95 -4.53
C GLY A 172 15.39 -11.21 -3.41
N VAL A 173 14.98 -11.44 -2.16
CA VAL A 173 15.78 -11.18 -0.95
C VAL A 173 16.51 -12.48 -0.64
N PRO A 174 17.84 -12.47 -0.39
CA PRO A 174 18.54 -13.68 0.05
C PRO A 174 17.93 -14.15 1.38
N VAL A 175 17.47 -15.40 1.41
CA VAL A 175 16.92 -16.08 2.60
C VAL A 175 18.03 -16.65 3.45
#